data_AF-A0A3D1XQ76-F1
#
_entry.id   AF-A0A3D1XQ76-F1
#
_cell.length_a   1.000
_cell.length_b   1.000
_cell.length_c   1.000
_cell.angle_alpha   90.00
_cell.angle_beta   90.00
_cell.angle_gamma   90.00
#
_symmetry.space_group_name_H-M   'P 1'
#
loop_
_entity.id
_entity.type
_entity.pdbx_description
1 polymer ?
#
loop_
_entity_poly.entity_id
_entity_poly.type
_entity_poly.pdbx_seq_one_letter_code
_entity_poly.pdbx_strand_id
1 'polypeptide(L)' 'GVALLAAVNCGLRVAEYSPLEIKQSVVGYGRADKNQVQDMVTTLLRLKEKPEPLDASDALAAAICHIHNDGLQQKIKRAR' A
#
# COMPACT_ATOMS: atom_id res chain seq x y z
N GLY A 1 -8.09 12.91 -8.11
CA GLY A 1 -8.11 14.39 -8.19
C GLY A 1 -8.66 15.01 -6.91
N VAL A 2 -9.99 14.97 -6.72
CA VAL A 2 -10.67 15.67 -5.60
C VAL A 2 -10.20 15.18 -4.21
N ALA A 3 -10.03 13.87 -4.03
CA ALA A 3 -9.53 13.30 -2.76
C ALA A 3 -8.10 13.74 -2.43
N LEU A 4 -7.22 13.82 -3.44
CA LEU A 4 -5.85 14.32 -3.29
C LEU A 4 -5.84 15.79 -2.90
N LEU A 5 -6.63 16.62 -3.60
CA LEU A 5 -6.74 18.04 -3.30
C LEU A 5 -7.27 18.28 -1.87
N ALA A 6 -8.28 17.52 -1.45
CA ALA A 6 -8.80 17.58 -0.08
C ALA A 6 -7.73 17.19 0.96
N ALA A 7 -6.97 16.11 0.72
CA ALA A 7 -5.91 15.68 1.61
C ALA A 7 -4.79 16.74 1.73
N VAL A 8 -4.38 17.34 0.62
CA VAL A 8 -3.39 18.42 0.60
C VAL A 8 -3.90 19.67 1.32
N ASN A 9 -5.17 20.06 1.09
CA ASN A 9 -5.79 21.20 1.77
C ASN A 9 -5.89 21.00 3.30
N CYS A 10 -5.99 19.75 3.75
CA CYS A 10 -5.94 19.38 5.17
C CYS A 10 -4.49 19.28 5.72
N GLY A 11 -3.47 19.59 4.92
CA GLY A 11 -2.06 19.52 5.33
C GLY A 11 -1.52 18.09 5.50
N LEU A 12 -2.21 17.09 4.94
CA LEU A 12 -1.76 15.70 5.02
C LEU A 12 -0.66 15.44 3.99
N ARG A 13 0.32 14.62 4.39
CA ARG A 13 1.33 14.11 3.46
C ARG A 13 0.67 13.09 2.54
N VAL A 14 0.74 13.34 1.23
CA VAL A 14 0.22 12.43 0.21
C VAL A 14 1.39 11.72 -0.45
N ALA A 15 1.24 10.41 -0.65
CA ALA A 15 2.16 9.58 -1.41
C ALA A 15 1.38 8.80 -2.46
N GLU A 16 1.96 8.65 -3.65
CA GLU A 16 1.39 7.88 -4.74
C GLU A 16 2.26 6.66 -5.02
N TYR A 17 1.60 5.53 -5.29
CA TYR A 17 2.24 4.26 -5.61
C TYR A 17 1.57 3.68 -6.85
N SER A 18 2.37 3.20 -7.79
CA SER A 18 1.87 2.48 -8.95
C SER A 18 1.34 1.10 -8.54
N PRO A 19 0.41 0.51 -9.33
CA PRO A 19 -0.06 -0.85 -9.07
C PRO A 19 1.07 -1.89 -9.03
N LEU A 20 2.14 -1.66 -9.79
CA LEU A 20 3.33 -2.51 -9.81
C LEU A 20 4.06 -2.47 -8.47
N GLU A 21 4.30 -1.26 -7.92
CA GLU A 21 4.96 -1.08 -6.62
C GLU A 21 4.16 -1.69 -5.47
N ILE A 22 2.83 -1.54 -5.50
CA ILE A 22 1.96 -2.16 -4.49
C ILE A 22 2.09 -3.68 -4.53
N LYS A 23 1.96 -4.28 -5.73
CA LYS A 23 2.09 -5.74 -5.91
C LYS A 23 3.49 -6.25 -5.54
N GLN A 24 4.54 -5.54 -5.94
CA GLN A 24 5.92 -5.85 -5.58
C GLN A 24 6.13 -5.79 -4.05
N SER A 25 5.55 -4.79 -3.38
CA SER A 25 5.72 -4.61 -1.93
C SER A 25 4.96 -5.65 -1.10
N VAL A 26 3.80 -6.10 -1.58
CA VAL A 26 2.93 -7.05 -0.84
C VAL A 26 3.23 -8.50 -1.19
N VAL A 27 3.42 -8.82 -2.47
CA VAL A 27 3.57 -10.19 -2.99
C VAL A 27 5.02 -10.52 -3.35
N GLY A 28 5.89 -9.51 -3.50
CA GLY A 28 7.30 -9.69 -3.86
C GLY A 28 7.59 -9.55 -5.36
N TYR A 29 6.56 -9.55 -6.21
CA TYR A 29 6.71 -9.32 -7.66
C TYR A 29 5.50 -8.56 -8.25
N GLY A 30 5.76 -7.70 -9.23
CA GLY A 30 4.77 -6.74 -9.74
C GLY A 30 3.67 -7.32 -10.66
N ARG A 31 3.83 -8.55 -11.16
CA ARG A 31 2.85 -9.22 -12.05
C ARG A 31 1.83 -10.07 -11.30
N ALA A 32 1.74 -9.95 -9.98
CA ALA A 32 0.78 -10.71 -9.18
C ALA A 32 -0.68 -10.39 -9.54
N ASP A 33 -1.54 -11.40 -9.44
CA ASP A 33 -2.99 -11.26 -9.58
C ASP A 33 -3.62 -10.63 -8.34
N LYS A 34 -4.80 -10.01 -8.51
CA LYS A 34 -5.50 -9.34 -7.39
C LYS A 34 -5.82 -10.30 -6.23
N ASN A 35 -6.16 -11.56 -6.53
CA ASN A 35 -6.39 -12.58 -5.51
C ASN A 35 -5.12 -12.90 -4.71
N GLN A 36 -3.95 -12.89 -5.35
CA GLN A 36 -2.68 -13.11 -4.67
C GLN A 36 -2.34 -11.95 -3.73
N VAL A 37 -2.66 -10.71 -4.14
CA VAL A 37 -2.56 -9.55 -3.26
C VAL A 37 -3.47 -9.72 -2.05
N GLN A 38 -4.73 -10.14 -2.24
CA GLN A 38 -5.69 -10.36 -1.15
C GLN A 38 -5.24 -11.46 -0.17
N ASP A 39 -4.75 -12.58 -0.68
CA ASP A 39 -4.22 -13.68 0.14
C ASP A 39 -3.00 -13.22 0.95
N MET A 40 -2.10 -12.45 0.33
CA MET A 40 -0.94 -11.89 1.01
C MET A 40 -1.31 -10.84 2.05
N VAL A 41 -2.27 -9.95 1.77
CA VAL A 41 -2.78 -8.99 2.76
C VAL A 41 -3.35 -9.73 3.98
N THR A 42 -4.16 -10.75 3.74
CA THR A 42 -4.76 -11.60 4.79
C THR A 42 -3.66 -12.22 5.67
N THR A 43 -2.62 -12.75 5.02
CA THR A 43 -1.47 -13.38 5.69
C THR A 43 -0.64 -12.37 6.49
N LEU A 44 -0.27 -11.24 5.87
CA LEU A 44 0.56 -10.20 6.47
C LEU A 44 -0.11 -9.56 7.69
N LEU A 45 -1.43 -9.36 7.63
CA LEU A 45 -2.21 -8.77 8.71
C LEU A 45 -2.82 -9.81 9.67
N ARG A 46 -2.58 -11.10 9.45
CA ARG A 46 -3.14 -12.22 10.23
C ARG A 46 -4.66 -12.13 10.38
N LEU A 47 -5.35 -11.76 9.30
CA LEU A 47 -6.80 -11.68 9.28
C LEU A 47 -7.40 -13.09 9.35
N LYS A 48 -8.53 -13.23 10.05
CA LYS A 48 -9.24 -14.52 10.16
C LYS A 48 -9.90 -14.92 8.84
N GLU A 49 -10.32 -13.94 8.06
CA GLU A 49 -11.05 -14.09 6.81
C GLU A 49 -10.45 -13.16 5.75
N LYS A 50 -10.68 -13.48 4.48
CA LYS A 50 -10.23 -12.63 3.38
C LYS A 50 -10.99 -11.30 3.41
N PRO A 51 -10.31 -10.15 3.25
CA PRO A 51 -10.97 -8.86 3.23
C PRO A 51 -11.87 -8.74 1.99
N GLU A 52 -13.17 -8.66 2.22
CA GLU A 52 -14.19 -8.37 1.21
C GLU A 52 -14.83 -7.00 1.48
N PRO A 53 -15.13 -6.19 0.44
CA PRO A 53 -14.88 -6.42 -0.98
C PRO A 53 -13.39 -6.27 -1.36
N LEU A 54 -13.04 -6.62 -2.60
CA LEU A 54 -11.66 -6.52 -3.14
C LEU A 54 -11.04 -5.12 -2.96
N ASP A 55 -11.85 -4.06 -2.97
CA ASP A 55 -11.39 -2.69 -2.75
C ASP A 55 -10.79 -2.48 -1.34
N ALA A 56 -11.30 -3.20 -0.33
CA ALA A 56 -10.75 -3.17 1.02
C ALA A 56 -9.34 -3.78 1.05
N SER A 57 -9.13 -4.88 0.31
CA SER A 57 -7.81 -5.47 0.12
C SER A 57 -6.83 -4.50 -0.57
N ASP A 58 -7.27 -3.83 -1.63
CA ASP A 58 -6.43 -2.88 -2.37
C ASP A 58 -6.03 -1.68 -1.49
N ALA A 59 -6.93 -1.19 -0.63
CA ALA A 59 -6.63 -0.12 0.34
C ALA A 59 -5.60 -0.58 1.39
N LEU A 60 -5.76 -1.79 1.94
CA LEU A 60 -4.79 -2.37 2.88
C LEU A 60 -3.42 -2.61 2.23
N ALA A 61 -3.42 -3.09 0.98
CA ALA A 61 -2.20 -3.29 0.20
C ALA A 61 -1.46 -1.96 -0.02
N ALA A 62 -2.17 -0.87 -0.35
CA ALA A 62 -1.58 0.45 -0.47
C ALA A 62 -1.00 0.95 0.85
N ALA A 63 -1.66 0.69 1.98
CA ALA A 63 -1.14 1.05 3.31
C ALA A 63 0.14 0.28 3.67
N ILE A 64 0.18 -1.03 3.39
CA ILE A 64 1.39 -1.86 3.57
C ILE A 64 2.52 -1.33 2.70
N CYS A 65 2.24 -1.04 1.43
CA CYS A 65 3.21 -0.46 0.50
C CYS A 65 3.77 0.88 1.03
N HIS A 66 2.90 1.74 1.55
CA HIS A 66 3.30 3.01 2.14
C HIS A 66 4.23 2.83 3.34
N ILE A 67 3.91 1.93 4.28
CA ILE A 67 4.73 1.65 5.47
C ILE A 67 6.11 1.11 5.06
N HIS A 68 6.16 0.17 4.10
CA HIS A 68 7.42 -0.38 3.60
C HIS A 68 8.28 0.68 2.92
N ASN A 69 7.68 1.59 2.13
CA ASN A 69 8.44 2.62 1.41
C ASN A 69 8.82 3.82 2.30
N ASP A 70 7.94 4.30 3.18
CA ASP A 70 8.22 5.46 4.04
C ASP A 70 9.38 5.17 5.01
N GLY A 71 9.43 3.98 5.60
CA GLY A 71 10.54 3.57 6.46
C GLY A 71 11.90 3.62 5.76
N LEU A 72 11.95 3.25 4.48
CA LEU A 72 13.17 3.31 3.65
C LEU A 72 13.51 4.77 3.28
N GLN A 73 12.52 5.54 2.84
CA GLN A 73 12.70 6.94 2.45
C GLN A 73 13.15 7.83 3.61
N GLN A 74 12.62 7.63 4.81
CA GLN A 74 13.05 8.34 6.01
C GLN A 74 14.52 8.02 6.36
N LYS A 75 14.92 6.75 6.27
CA LYS A 75 16.32 6.36 6.50
C LYS A 75 17.26 6.98 5.47
N ILE A 76 16.89 6.96 4.19
CA ILE A 76 17.67 7.60 3.11
C ILE A 76 17.79 9.11 3.35
N LYS A 77 16.70 9.79 3.74
CA LYS A 77 16.72 11.22 4.05
C LYS A 77 17.57 11.57 5.27
N ARG A 78 17.65 10.71 6.28
CA ARG A 78 18.49 10.90 7.47
C ARG A 78 19.97 10.60 7.24
N ALA A 79 20.28 9.78 6.24
CA ALA A 79 21.65 9.42 5.88
C ALA A 79 22.31 10.44 4.91
N ARG A 80 21.52 11.40 4.39
CA ARG A 80 21.98 12.58 3.66
C ARG A 80 22.07 13.78 4.58
#